data_AF-A0A2P6SCP0-F1
#
_entry.id   AF-A0A2P6SCP0-F1
#
_cell.length_a   1.000
_cell.length_b   1.000
_cell.length_c   1.000
_cell.angle_alpha   90.00
_cell.angle_beta   90.00
_cell.angle_gamma   90.00
#
_symmetry.space_group_name_H-M   'P 1'
#
loop_
_entity.id
_entity.type
_entity.pdbx_description
1 polymer ?
#
loop_
_entity_poly.entity_id
_entity_poly.type
_entity_poly.pdbx_seq_one_letter_code
_entity_poly.pdbx_strand_id
1 'polypeptide(L)'
;MKANNPNPSISCSLVHIVVYFFLATMMCFSTSSNFTGMDDSGYIFMDVLYFVVVTTLSVGYGDIHPRMTGSKLFTCLLVVLGHHILQSYIWGKLKAKFPHNLSELQRKIITGILALGAVLISIFGGMWGIYSLENGIIVNKKDYKLINATDSFYLSMMSLSTEGFGDFSFKTVRGRVFAV
;
A
#
# COMPACT_ATOMS: atom_id res chain seq x y z
N MET A 1 -24.89 27.89 11.74
CA MET A 1 -24.20 26.66 11.28
C MET A 1 -22.71 26.98 11.13
N LYS A 2 -21.87 26.61 12.10
CA LYS A 2 -20.41 26.73 11.96
C LYS A 2 -19.94 25.56 11.09
N ALA A 3 -19.37 25.86 9.93
CA ALA A 3 -18.70 24.88 9.11
C ALA A 3 -17.63 24.18 9.97
N ASN A 4 -17.68 22.85 10.02
CA ASN A 4 -16.63 22.01 10.60
C ASN A 4 -15.38 22.16 9.72
N ASN A 5 -14.59 23.21 9.94
CA ASN A 5 -13.26 23.28 9.38
C ASN A 5 -12.46 22.11 9.97
N PRO A 6 -11.82 21.27 9.14
CA PRO A 6 -10.99 20.19 9.64
C PRO A 6 -9.91 20.79 10.54
N ASN A 7 -9.71 20.19 11.73
CA ASN A 7 -8.64 20.59 12.65
C ASN A 7 -7.32 20.74 11.87
N PRO A 8 -6.58 21.85 12.04
CA PRO A 8 -5.38 22.17 11.26
C PRO A 8 -4.33 21.04 11.31
N SER A 9 -4.29 20.26 12.38
CA SER A 9 -3.41 19.09 12.54
C SER A 9 -3.64 17.98 11.49
N ILE A 10 -4.88 17.78 11.01
CA ILE A 10 -5.22 16.73 10.04
C ILE A 10 -4.93 17.21 8.61
N SER A 11 -5.14 18.49 8.32
CA SER A 11 -4.83 19.09 7.02
C SER A 11 -3.33 19.03 6.73
N CYS A 12 -2.49 19.38 7.72
CA CYS A 12 -1.04 19.26 7.61
C CYS A 12 -0.59 17.80 7.40
N SER A 13 -1.26 16.83 8.01
CA SER A 13 -0.89 15.41 7.90
C SER A 13 -1.08 14.83 6.49
N LEU A 14 -2.10 15.28 5.75
CA LEU A 14 -2.27 14.91 4.33
C LEU A 14 -1.14 15.45 3.46
N VAL A 15 -0.76 16.70 3.69
CA VAL A 15 0.34 17.33 2.94
C VAL A 15 1.64 16.56 3.18
N HIS A 16 1.94 16.15 4.42
CA HIS A 16 3.12 15.34 4.71
C HIS A 16 3.12 13.99 3.98
N ILE A 17 1.96 13.32 3.85
CA ILE A 17 1.84 12.06 3.08
C ILE A 17 2.16 12.29 1.61
N VAL A 18 1.54 13.31 0.99
CA VAL A 18 1.74 13.60 -0.43
C VAL A 18 3.20 13.98 -0.71
N VAL A 19 3.79 14.81 0.15
CA VAL A 19 5.20 15.20 0.05
C VAL A 19 6.12 13.98 0.25
N TYR A 20 5.82 13.11 1.22
CA TYR A 20 6.59 11.88 1.43
C TYR A 20 6.57 10.99 0.18
N PHE A 21 5.39 10.66 -0.36
CA PHE A 21 5.29 9.79 -1.54
C PHE A 21 5.97 10.40 -2.76
N PHE A 22 5.83 11.71 -2.96
CA PHE A 22 6.51 12.41 -4.04
C PHE A 22 8.04 12.35 -3.90
N LEU A 23 8.57 12.71 -2.72
CA LEU A 23 10.02 12.71 -2.47
C LEU A 23 10.60 11.29 -2.52
N ALA A 24 9.95 10.31 -1.89
CA ALA A 24 10.38 8.92 -1.89
C ALA A 24 10.42 8.36 -3.32
N THR A 25 9.39 8.63 -4.12
CA THR A 25 9.34 8.21 -5.53
C THR A 25 10.46 8.86 -6.34
N MET A 26 10.71 10.17 -6.18
CA MET A 26 11.80 10.86 -6.87
C MET A 26 13.18 10.31 -6.48
N MET A 27 13.44 10.09 -5.19
CA MET A 27 14.70 9.53 -4.70
C MET A 27 14.94 8.10 -5.21
N CYS A 28 13.92 7.25 -5.14
CA CYS A 28 13.99 5.88 -5.68
C CYS A 28 14.13 5.87 -7.20
N PHE A 29 13.48 6.81 -7.91
CA PHE A 29 13.55 6.93 -9.37
C PHE A 29 14.96 7.34 -9.83
N SER A 30 15.57 8.32 -9.16
CA SER A 30 16.96 8.73 -9.42
C SER A 30 17.97 7.61 -9.15
N THR A 31 17.62 6.62 -8.32
CA THR A 31 18.45 5.47 -7.99
C THR A 31 17.96 4.16 -8.59
N SER A 32 17.02 4.21 -9.54
CA SER A 32 16.33 3.05 -10.13
C SER A 32 17.28 2.02 -10.76
N SER A 33 18.41 2.46 -11.33
CA SER A 33 19.46 1.56 -11.84
C SER A 33 20.05 0.60 -10.79
N ASN A 34 19.89 0.91 -9.51
CA ASN A 34 20.34 0.09 -8.39
C ASN A 34 19.28 -0.90 -7.89
N PHE A 35 18.14 -1.01 -8.57
CA PHE A 35 17.05 -1.91 -8.22
C PHE A 35 16.99 -3.08 -9.21
N THR A 36 16.47 -4.21 -8.73
CA THR A 36 16.16 -5.37 -9.55
C THR A 36 14.65 -5.52 -9.67
N GLY A 37 14.17 -6.08 -10.79
CA GLY A 37 12.75 -6.38 -11.02
C GLY A 37 11.91 -5.23 -11.60
N MET A 38 12.54 -4.10 -11.90
CA MET A 38 11.95 -3.05 -12.74
C MET A 38 12.06 -3.49 -14.20
N ASP A 39 10.98 -3.43 -14.95
CA ASP A 39 10.96 -3.92 -16.32
C ASP A 39 11.48 -2.84 -17.30
N ASP A 40 12.29 -3.24 -18.28
CA ASP A 40 12.80 -2.36 -19.35
C ASP A 40 11.69 -1.92 -20.34
N SER A 41 10.42 -2.17 -20.02
CA SER A 41 9.23 -1.95 -20.86
C SER A 41 8.78 -0.48 -20.96
N GLY A 42 9.53 0.45 -20.36
CA GLY A 42 9.29 1.89 -20.46
C GLY A 42 8.42 2.50 -19.34
N TYR A 43 8.00 1.70 -18.34
CA TYR A 43 7.14 2.15 -17.23
C TYR A 43 7.87 2.25 -15.88
N ILE A 44 9.17 2.57 -15.89
CA ILE A 44 10.02 2.58 -14.70
C ILE A 44 9.51 3.50 -13.57
N PHE A 45 8.81 4.58 -13.91
CA PHE A 45 8.16 5.43 -12.91
C PHE A 45 7.05 4.71 -12.15
N MET A 46 6.23 3.91 -12.83
CA MET A 46 5.15 3.15 -12.20
C MET A 46 5.70 2.04 -11.31
N ASP A 47 6.79 1.39 -11.73
CA ASP A 47 7.48 0.36 -10.96
C ASP A 47 8.07 0.92 -9.66
N VAL A 48 8.67 2.12 -9.74
CA VAL A 48 9.19 2.83 -8.57
C VAL A 48 8.06 3.26 -7.64
N LEU A 49 6.97 3.81 -8.17
CA LEU A 49 5.83 4.23 -7.36
C LEU A 49 5.18 3.02 -6.65
N TYR A 50 4.97 1.93 -7.39
CA TYR A 50 4.53 0.65 -6.86
C TYR A 50 5.44 0.16 -5.72
N PHE A 51 6.76 0.15 -5.95
CA PHE A 51 7.72 -0.22 -4.91
C PHE A 51 7.60 0.66 -3.66
N VAL A 52 7.51 1.98 -3.81
CA VAL A 52 7.37 2.91 -2.68
C VAL A 52 6.08 2.67 -1.90
N VAL A 53 4.95 2.46 -2.57
CA VAL A 53 3.66 2.17 -1.92
C VAL A 53 3.70 0.83 -1.20
N VAL A 54 4.07 -0.25 -1.89
CA VAL A 54 4.13 -1.62 -1.34
C VAL A 54 5.05 -1.70 -0.13
N THR A 55 6.18 -0.99 -0.17
CA THR A 55 7.15 -0.99 0.95
C THR A 55 6.67 -0.10 2.10
N THR A 56 6.07 1.06 1.83
CA THR A 56 5.53 1.96 2.87
C THR A 56 4.33 1.34 3.59
N LEU A 57 3.49 0.60 2.86
CA LEU A 57 2.38 -0.18 3.41
C LEU A 57 2.83 -1.48 4.07
N SER A 58 4.14 -1.73 4.19
CA SER A 58 4.74 -2.93 4.78
C SER A 58 4.34 -4.26 4.14
N VAL A 59 3.78 -4.25 2.93
CA VAL A 59 3.41 -5.48 2.21
C VAL A 59 4.67 -6.20 1.71
N GLY A 60 5.56 -5.49 1.04
CA GLY A 60 6.92 -5.96 0.74
C GLY A 60 7.05 -7.26 -0.07
N TYR A 61 6.35 -7.40 -1.20
CA TYR A 61 6.42 -8.62 -2.05
C TYR A 61 7.83 -9.05 -2.49
N GLY A 62 8.80 -8.13 -2.49
CA GLY A 62 10.20 -8.43 -2.83
C GLY A 62 10.45 -8.69 -4.31
N ASP A 63 9.48 -8.47 -5.18
CA ASP A 63 9.63 -8.54 -6.63
C ASP A 63 10.47 -7.39 -7.18
N ILE A 64 10.34 -6.19 -6.60
CA ILE A 64 11.24 -5.05 -6.79
C ILE A 64 11.98 -4.76 -5.48
N HIS A 65 13.31 -4.66 -5.53
CA HIS A 65 14.12 -4.39 -4.34
C HIS A 65 15.50 -3.78 -4.66
N PRO A 66 16.10 -3.02 -3.72
CA PRO A 66 17.42 -2.42 -3.90
C PRO A 66 18.54 -3.48 -3.83
N ARG A 67 19.50 -3.39 -4.76
CA ARG A 67 20.67 -4.28 -4.86
C ARG A 67 21.88 -3.77 -4.08
N MET A 68 22.18 -2.47 -4.17
CA MET A 68 23.36 -1.88 -3.55
C MET A 68 23.20 -1.64 -2.05
N THR A 69 24.32 -1.68 -1.31
CA THR A 69 24.34 -1.38 0.14
C THR A 69 23.76 0.01 0.45
N GLY A 70 24.18 1.03 -0.32
CA GLY A 70 23.66 2.38 -0.15
C GLY A 70 22.15 2.47 -0.41
N SER A 71 21.64 1.73 -1.41
CA SER A 71 20.21 1.75 -1.72
C SER A 71 19.34 1.04 -0.69
N LYS A 72 19.86 -0.03 -0.10
CA LYS A 72 19.25 -0.70 1.06
C LYS A 72 19.13 0.23 2.27
N LEU A 73 20.23 0.91 2.63
CA LEU A 73 20.25 1.81 3.79
C LEU A 73 19.26 2.97 3.67
N PHE A 74 19.21 3.65 2.51
CA PHE A 74 18.23 4.74 2.34
C PHE A 74 16.80 4.20 2.36
N THR A 75 16.56 3.03 1.76
CA THR A 75 15.22 2.43 1.72
C THR A 75 14.73 2.14 3.14
N CYS A 76 15.60 1.61 4.02
CA CYS A 76 15.27 1.42 5.43
C CYS A 76 14.81 2.72 6.11
N LEU A 77 15.49 3.84 5.85
CA LEU A 77 15.09 5.14 6.41
C LEU A 77 13.74 5.62 5.87
N LEU A 78 13.51 5.49 4.56
CA LEU A 78 12.24 5.87 3.93
C LEU A 78 11.06 5.08 4.53
N VAL A 79 11.23 3.77 4.71
CA VAL A 79 10.17 2.90 5.27
C VAL A 79 9.78 3.31 6.68
N VAL A 80 10.76 3.56 7.56
CA VAL A 80 10.50 4.00 8.94
C VAL A 80 9.75 5.33 8.94
N LEU A 81 10.21 6.31 8.16
CA LEU A 81 9.56 7.62 8.07
C LEU A 81 8.15 7.53 7.49
N GLY A 82 7.97 6.79 6.40
CA GLY A 82 6.68 6.60 5.74
C GLY A 82 5.65 5.97 6.66
N HIS A 83 6.04 4.91 7.36
CA HIS A 83 5.18 4.22 8.31
C HIS A 83 4.72 5.16 9.44
N HIS A 84 5.64 5.95 10.02
CA HIS A 84 5.29 6.92 11.06
C HIS A 84 4.32 8.00 10.56
N ILE A 85 4.55 8.55 9.36
CA ILE A 85 3.67 9.56 8.77
C ILE A 85 2.28 8.96 8.52
N LEU A 86 2.19 7.77 7.92
CA LEU A 86 0.92 7.12 7.61
C LEU A 86 0.10 6.81 8.86
N GLN A 87 0.74 6.24 9.89
CA GLN A 87 0.08 5.96 11.16
C GLN A 87 -0.45 7.23 11.82
N SER A 88 0.35 8.31 11.86
CA SER A 88 -0.07 9.58 12.47
C SER A 88 -1.37 10.13 11.85
N TYR A 89 -1.52 10.00 10.53
CA TYR A 89 -2.70 10.43 9.81
C TYR A 89 -3.93 9.59 10.12
N ILE A 90 -3.78 8.25 10.10
CA ILE A 90 -4.86 7.30 10.41
C ILE A 90 -5.38 7.56 11.83
N TRP A 91 -4.47 7.70 12.81
CA TRP A 91 -4.84 8.01 14.19
C TRP A 91 -5.55 9.36 14.33
N GLY A 92 -5.13 10.37 13.57
CA GLY A 92 -5.79 11.68 13.54
C GLY A 92 -7.23 11.60 13.01
N LYS A 93 -7.46 10.86 11.92
CA LYS A 93 -8.79 10.65 11.32
C LYS A 93 -9.72 9.85 12.22
N LEU A 94 -9.20 8.77 12.83
CA LEU A 94 -9.96 7.97 13.78
C LEU A 94 -10.43 8.85 14.95
N LYS A 95 -9.52 9.58 15.61
CA LYS A 95 -9.88 10.47 16.73
C LYS A 95 -10.93 11.51 16.36
N ALA A 96 -10.86 12.10 15.17
CA ALA A 96 -11.81 13.13 14.73
C ALA A 96 -13.21 12.58 14.41
N LYS A 97 -13.33 11.31 14.00
CA LYS A 97 -14.61 10.70 13.61
C LYS A 97 -15.40 10.14 14.80
N PHE A 98 -14.76 9.87 15.94
CA PHE A 98 -15.43 9.28 17.09
C PHE A 98 -15.96 10.35 18.06
N PRO A 99 -17.28 10.43 18.30
CA PRO A 99 -17.85 11.38 19.26
C PRO A 99 -17.43 11.00 20.68
N HIS A 100 -17.04 12.01 21.46
CA HIS A 100 -16.56 11.85 22.84
C HIS A 100 -17.68 11.45 23.83
N ASN A 101 -18.94 11.46 23.39
CA ASN A 101 -20.11 11.24 24.24
C ASN A 101 -20.56 9.77 24.32
N LEU A 102 -19.82 8.84 23.71
CA LEU A 102 -20.09 7.39 23.77
C LEU A 102 -19.30 6.76 24.92
N SER A 103 -19.91 5.79 25.61
CA SER A 103 -19.18 4.98 26.60
C SER A 103 -18.00 4.23 25.94
N GLU A 104 -16.94 3.96 26.71
CA GLU A 104 -15.77 3.23 26.24
C GLU A 104 -16.13 1.88 25.58
N LEU A 105 -17.13 1.19 26.12
CA LEU A 105 -17.64 -0.06 25.55
C LEU A 105 -18.31 0.16 24.18
N GLN A 106 -19.20 1.15 24.06
CA GLN A 106 -19.85 1.47 22.78
C GLN A 106 -18.83 1.88 21.72
N ARG A 107 -17.79 2.66 22.11
CA ARG A 107 -16.70 3.05 21.20
C ARG A 107 -15.98 1.82 20.66
N LYS A 108 -15.56 0.90 21.53
CA LYS A 108 -14.88 -0.35 21.15
C LYS A 108 -15.74 -1.22 20.23
N ILE A 109 -17.02 -1.38 20.53
CA ILE A 109 -17.95 -2.17 19.70
C ILE A 109 -18.11 -1.55 18.31
N ILE A 110 -18.40 -0.26 18.23
CA ILE A 110 -18.60 0.44 16.95
C ILE A 110 -17.31 0.44 16.13
N THR A 111 -16.15 0.71 16.75
CA THR A 111 -14.85 0.62 16.05
C THR A 111 -14.59 -0.79 15.53
N GLY A 112 -14.94 -1.83 16.30
CA GLY A 112 -14.75 -3.23 15.91
C GLY A 112 -15.60 -3.60 14.70
N ILE A 113 -16.89 -3.22 14.70
CA ILE A 113 -17.79 -3.47 13.55
C ILE A 113 -17.30 -2.73 12.30
N LEU A 114 -16.92 -1.46 12.43
CA LEU A 114 -16.40 -0.68 11.30
C LEU A 114 -15.08 -1.25 10.76
N ALA A 115 -14.17 -1.67 11.64
CA ALA A 115 -12.91 -2.28 11.26
C ALA A 115 -13.14 -3.62 10.53
N LEU A 116 -14.02 -4.48 11.05
CA LEU A 116 -14.37 -5.74 10.41
C LEU A 116 -14.99 -5.53 9.02
N GLY A 117 -15.93 -4.57 8.91
CA GLY A 117 -16.53 -4.21 7.62
C GLY A 117 -15.48 -3.72 6.62
N ALA A 118 -14.56 -2.86 7.05
CA ALA A 118 -13.46 -2.38 6.21
C ALA A 118 -12.56 -3.53 5.74
N VAL A 119 -12.19 -4.45 6.63
CA VAL A 119 -11.38 -5.64 6.30
C VAL A 119 -12.08 -6.49 5.24
N LEU A 120 -13.37 -6.81 5.41
CA LEU A 120 -14.11 -7.63 4.45
C LEU A 120 -14.23 -6.95 3.08
N ILE A 121 -14.52 -5.64 3.07
CA ILE A 121 -14.58 -4.85 1.83
C ILE A 121 -13.21 -4.85 1.13
N SER A 122 -12.11 -4.71 1.88
CA SER A 122 -10.75 -4.77 1.33
C SER A 122 -10.42 -6.14 0.74
N ILE A 123 -10.78 -7.24 1.40
CA ILE A 123 -10.51 -8.60 0.90
C ILE A 123 -11.30 -8.88 -0.38
N PHE A 124 -12.63 -8.67 -0.36
CA PHE A 124 -13.45 -9.01 -1.52
C PHE A 124 -13.28 -8.02 -2.68
N GLY A 125 -13.11 -6.74 -2.37
CA GLY A 125 -12.80 -5.71 -3.37
C GLY A 125 -11.41 -5.93 -3.99
N GLY A 126 -10.41 -6.26 -3.18
CA GLY A 126 -9.07 -6.61 -3.65
C GLY A 126 -9.08 -7.87 -4.52
N MET A 127 -9.73 -8.94 -4.07
CA MET A 127 -9.92 -10.17 -4.85
C MET A 127 -10.55 -9.88 -6.22
N TRP A 128 -11.65 -9.10 -6.25
CA TRP A 128 -12.32 -8.75 -7.51
C TRP A 128 -11.42 -7.92 -8.42
N GLY A 129 -10.76 -6.89 -7.89
CA GLY A 129 -9.85 -6.04 -8.66
C GLY A 129 -8.65 -6.81 -9.22
N ILE A 130 -8.02 -7.66 -8.40
CA ILE A 130 -6.91 -8.53 -8.83
C ILE A 130 -7.41 -9.47 -9.92
N TYR A 131 -8.51 -10.20 -9.69
CA TYR A 131 -9.07 -11.10 -10.68
C TYR A 131 -9.34 -10.36 -11.99
N SER A 132 -10.07 -9.24 -11.96
CA SER A 132 -10.44 -8.48 -13.16
C SER A 132 -9.26 -7.88 -13.92
N LEU A 133 -8.27 -7.33 -13.24
CA LEU A 133 -7.18 -6.58 -13.87
C LEU A 133 -5.99 -7.44 -14.26
N GLU A 134 -5.83 -8.59 -13.60
CA GLU A 134 -4.78 -9.57 -13.86
C GLU A 134 -5.30 -10.82 -14.56
N ASN A 135 -6.55 -10.79 -15.04
CA ASN A 135 -7.15 -11.77 -15.95
C ASN A 135 -6.31 -11.90 -17.23
N GLY A 136 -5.31 -12.78 -17.18
CA GLY A 136 -4.50 -13.16 -18.32
C GLY A 136 -3.01 -13.32 -18.04
N ILE A 137 -2.40 -12.60 -17.09
CA ILE A 137 -0.93 -12.66 -16.88
C ILE A 137 -0.56 -12.19 -15.45
N ILE A 138 -0.46 -13.10 -14.47
CA ILE A 138 0.51 -12.94 -13.38
C ILE A 138 1.48 -14.10 -13.45
N VAL A 139 2.75 -13.75 -13.66
CA VAL A 139 3.87 -14.68 -13.83
C VAL A 139 4.33 -15.12 -12.45
N ASN A 140 4.02 -16.37 -12.08
CA ASN A 140 4.83 -17.05 -11.08
C ASN A 140 6.25 -17.14 -11.64
N LYS A 141 7.30 -16.99 -10.83
CA LYS A 141 8.70 -16.76 -11.23
C LYS A 141 9.30 -17.81 -12.20
N LYS A 142 8.54 -18.85 -12.59
CA LYS A 142 8.91 -19.91 -13.52
C LYS A 142 7.88 -20.27 -14.61
N ASP A 143 6.59 -19.94 -14.49
CA ASP A 143 5.56 -20.38 -15.46
C ASP A 143 4.37 -19.39 -15.56
N TYR A 144 3.88 -19.19 -16.79
CA TYR A 144 2.64 -18.45 -17.05
C TYR A 144 1.44 -19.28 -16.56
N LYS A 145 0.83 -18.90 -15.44
CA LYS A 145 -0.37 -19.57 -14.91
C LYS A 145 -1.54 -18.60 -14.80
N LEU A 146 -2.71 -19.03 -15.25
CA LEU A 146 -3.95 -18.27 -15.12
C LEU A 146 -4.26 -18.04 -13.63
N ILE A 147 -4.51 -16.78 -13.24
CA ILE A 147 -5.00 -16.49 -11.90
C ILE A 147 -6.41 -17.05 -11.76
N ASN A 148 -6.59 -17.94 -10.79
CA ASN A 148 -7.91 -18.38 -10.39
C ASN A 148 -8.44 -17.48 -9.27
N ALA A 149 -9.76 -17.51 -9.05
CA ALA A 149 -10.39 -16.76 -7.96
C ALA A 149 -9.74 -17.02 -6.57
N THR A 150 -9.24 -18.23 -6.36
CA THR A 150 -8.50 -18.62 -5.15
C THR A 150 -7.19 -17.88 -5.00
N ASP A 151 -6.45 -17.67 -6.10
CA ASP A 151 -5.16 -16.99 -6.10
C ASP A 151 -5.35 -15.48 -5.88
N SER A 152 -6.40 -14.89 -6.48
CA SER A 152 -6.78 -13.49 -6.21
C SER A 152 -7.20 -13.26 -4.76
N PHE A 153 -7.98 -14.18 -4.20
CA PHE A 153 -8.37 -14.12 -2.79
C PHE A 153 -7.15 -14.22 -1.87
N TYR A 154 -6.28 -15.19 -2.16
CA TYR A 154 -5.03 -15.40 -1.44
C TYR A 154 -4.16 -14.13 -1.48
N LEU A 155 -3.86 -13.60 -2.67
CA LEU A 155 -3.05 -12.40 -2.83
C LEU A 155 -3.67 -11.22 -2.07
N SER A 156 -4.98 -11.01 -2.18
CA SER A 156 -5.68 -9.94 -1.45
C SER A 156 -5.54 -10.06 0.06
N MET A 157 -5.60 -11.27 0.63
CA MET A 157 -5.39 -11.48 2.06
C MET A 157 -3.94 -11.20 2.45
N MET A 158 -2.97 -11.70 1.68
CA MET A 158 -1.54 -11.50 1.96
C MET A 158 -1.11 -10.04 1.89
N SER A 159 -1.71 -9.25 0.98
CA SER A 159 -1.52 -7.80 0.94
C SER A 159 -2.11 -7.14 2.18
N LEU A 160 -3.32 -7.52 2.56
CA LEU A 160 -4.03 -6.89 3.67
C LEU A 160 -3.40 -7.20 5.03
N SER A 161 -2.89 -8.43 5.21
CA SER A 161 -2.16 -8.84 6.42
C SER A 161 -0.71 -8.35 6.45
N THR A 162 -0.22 -7.75 5.37
CA THR A 162 1.16 -7.26 5.22
C THR A 162 2.22 -8.36 5.31
N GLU A 163 1.87 -9.61 4.95
CA GLU A 163 2.80 -10.73 4.96
C GLU A 163 3.64 -10.81 3.67
N GLY A 164 3.00 -10.60 2.52
CA GLY A 164 3.66 -10.48 1.21
C GLY A 164 4.75 -11.52 0.90
N PHE A 165 4.46 -12.82 0.91
CA PHE A 165 5.44 -13.89 0.66
C PHE A 165 6.22 -13.76 -0.67
N GLY A 166 5.71 -13.02 -1.65
CA GLY A 166 6.40 -12.74 -2.91
C GLY A 166 6.31 -13.86 -3.94
N ASP A 167 5.54 -14.90 -3.66
CA ASP A 167 5.13 -15.94 -4.61
C ASP A 167 4.17 -15.41 -5.69
N PHE A 168 3.30 -14.46 -5.31
CA PHE A 168 2.49 -13.65 -6.20
C PHE A 168 2.82 -12.16 -6.05
N SER A 169 2.87 -11.46 -7.18
CA SER A 169 3.07 -9.99 -7.24
C SER A 169 2.49 -9.46 -8.54
N PHE A 170 2.17 -8.17 -8.56
CA PHE A 170 1.62 -7.51 -9.75
C PHE A 170 2.69 -7.40 -10.83
N LYS A 171 2.41 -7.95 -12.02
CA LYS A 171 3.33 -7.96 -13.16
C LYS A 171 2.86 -7.08 -14.30
N THR A 172 1.56 -6.89 -14.46
CA THR A 172 1.05 -5.97 -15.48
C THR A 172 1.10 -4.54 -14.98
N VAL A 173 1.27 -3.59 -15.90
CA VAL A 173 1.18 -2.16 -15.59
C VAL A 173 -0.17 -1.83 -14.94
N ARG A 174 -1.25 -2.46 -15.42
CA ARG A 174 -2.61 -2.26 -14.88
C ARG A 174 -2.70 -2.75 -13.42
N GLY A 175 -2.14 -3.92 -13.13
CA GLY A 175 -2.07 -4.44 -11.77
C GLY A 175 -1.23 -3.58 -10.84
N ARG A 176 -0.06 -3.12 -11.30
CA ARG A 176 0.80 -2.21 -10.53
C ARG A 176 0.10 -0.89 -10.23
N VAL A 177 -0.64 -0.33 -11.20
CA VAL A 177 -1.48 0.87 -10.99
C VAL A 177 -2.61 0.62 -9.99
N PHE A 178 -3.24 -0.56 -10.01
CA PHE A 178 -4.27 -0.92 -9.03
C PHE A 178 -3.74 -1.06 -7.61
N ALA A 179 -2.49 -1.49 -7.46
CA ALA A 179 -1.84 -1.65 -6.17
C ALA A 179 -1.38 -0.31 -5.54
N VAL A 180 -1.34 0.77 -6.31
CA VAL A 180 -0.98 2.14 -5.90
C VAL A 180 -2.23 2.94 -5.52
#